data_AF-A0A1I1IY91-F1
#
_entry.id   AF-A0A1I1IY91-F1
#
_cell.length_a   1.000
_cell.length_b   1.000
_cell.length_c   1.000
_cell.angle_alpha   90.00
_cell.angle_beta   90.00
_cell.angle_gamma   90.00
#
_symmetry.space_group_name_H-M   'P 1'
#
loop_
_entity.id
_entity.type
_entity.pdbx_description
1 polymer ?
#
loop_
_entity_poly.entity_id
_entity_poly.type
_entity_poly.pdbx_seq_one_letter_code
_entity_poly.pdbx_strand_id
1 'polypeptide(L)'
;MTTTNEFGKVLQAAGAPEGPSPGWAELHAGWRSRRPPAALVLAGVLGALTPLALAALAVLVVARAVTSDAGLFPRVLVPVLLVGILLGLAALCLRGVLRAVHLGDTRGLRFPSRVAGIVCVPVAGFLVFWTQVRGNPVEASMAAPFAFLALTLLPVPLLAAPAVRRWPTEVLLRRGPTVRSGWEVWAFLQARPHRCGQVLALPPGGAEPVADAERTGAVLRGACPRCGQPYAVTFADAPPDERAAPDDPLALGARGSRGSGLGGGDWQHLATTLAVPEELDVAAAGTAALGTALAHGAVSVQATAELLALVPPHRRSVPSWRLAGHPLPLAQSTRELTRTVLQRQAGERRARVEQVHAELVRRGAAPPDLPW
;
A
#
# COMPACT_ATOMS: atom_id res chain seq x y z
N MET A 1 11.06 11.55 -17.85
CA MET A 1 10.88 12.78 -18.66
C MET A 1 11.13 13.98 -17.75
N THR A 2 12.31 14.58 -17.89
CA THR A 2 12.80 15.73 -17.11
C THR A 2 12.62 17.00 -17.93
N THR A 3 11.49 17.68 -17.77
CA THR A 3 11.32 19.05 -18.26
C THR A 3 11.84 20.02 -17.19
N THR A 4 13.02 20.55 -17.42
CA THR A 4 13.70 21.56 -16.59
C THR A 4 13.08 22.94 -16.78
N ASN A 5 11.99 23.22 -16.06
CA ASN A 5 11.65 24.60 -15.69
C ASN A 5 12.19 24.88 -14.27
N GLU A 6 12.48 26.15 -13.95
CA GLU A 6 13.01 26.55 -12.62
C GLU A 6 12.09 26.07 -11.48
N PHE A 7 10.78 26.05 -11.73
CA PHE A 7 9.81 25.49 -10.79
C PHE A 7 10.03 23.99 -10.52
N GLY A 8 10.31 23.20 -11.56
CA GLY A 8 10.63 21.79 -11.45
C GLY A 8 11.93 21.54 -10.68
N LYS A 9 12.95 22.39 -10.84
CA LYS A 9 14.17 22.34 -10.03
C LYS A 9 13.89 22.63 -8.56
N VAL A 10 13.06 23.63 -8.26
CA VAL A 10 12.63 23.95 -6.88
C VAL A 10 11.82 22.81 -6.27
N LEU A 11 10.91 22.19 -7.03
CA LEU A 11 10.15 21.03 -6.57
C LEU A 11 11.02 19.78 -6.34
N GLN A 12 12.01 19.55 -7.21
CA GLN A 12 12.99 18.48 -7.03
C GLN A 12 13.89 18.73 -5.82
N ALA A 13 14.37 19.96 -5.63
CA ALA A 13 15.17 20.35 -4.47
C ALA A 13 14.37 20.24 -3.15
N ALA A 14 13.08 20.59 -3.18
CA ALA A 14 12.17 20.41 -2.05
C ALA A 14 11.84 18.93 -1.79
N GLY A 15 12.03 18.05 -2.77
CA GLY A 15 11.75 16.61 -2.67
C GLY A 15 10.25 16.32 -2.66
N ALA A 16 9.55 16.70 -3.73
CA ALA A 16 8.12 16.45 -3.89
C ALA A 16 7.75 14.96 -3.69
N PRO A 17 6.60 14.66 -3.06
CA PRO A 17 6.17 13.28 -2.82
C PRO A 17 5.88 12.55 -4.14
N GLU A 18 6.55 11.41 -4.34
CA GLU A 18 6.46 10.57 -5.53
C GLU A 18 5.39 9.48 -5.42
N GLY A 19 4.66 9.21 -6.50
CA GLY A 19 3.67 8.14 -6.57
C GLY A 19 2.27 8.52 -6.04
N PRO A 20 1.27 7.64 -6.24
CA PRO A 20 -0.11 7.91 -5.84
C PRO A 20 -0.28 7.89 -4.31
N SER A 21 -1.18 8.73 -3.79
CA SER A 21 -1.62 8.69 -2.40
C SER A 21 -2.81 7.75 -2.21
N PRO A 22 -2.95 7.11 -1.04
CA PRO A 22 -4.18 6.40 -0.69
C PRO A 22 -5.38 7.36 -0.68
N GLY A 23 -6.56 6.82 -0.98
CA GLY A 23 -7.80 7.60 -1.00
C GLY A 23 -8.28 7.98 0.41
N TRP A 24 -9.09 9.04 0.53
CA TRP A 24 -9.69 9.47 1.80
C TRP A 24 -10.54 8.38 2.48
N ALA A 25 -11.20 7.51 1.71
CA ALA A 25 -11.97 6.39 2.23
C ALA A 25 -11.06 5.38 2.96
N GLU A 26 -9.90 5.08 2.38
CA GLU A 26 -8.89 4.26 3.04
C GLU A 26 -8.39 4.97 4.30
N LEU A 27 -8.23 6.29 4.30
CA LEU A 27 -7.82 7.02 5.50
C LEU A 27 -8.82 6.89 6.64
N HIS A 28 -10.08 7.16 6.33
CA HIS A 28 -11.15 7.08 7.30
C HIS A 28 -11.36 5.66 7.84
N ALA A 29 -11.17 4.63 7.02
CA ALA A 29 -11.24 3.24 7.47
C ALA A 29 -10.16 2.94 8.53
N GLY A 30 -8.97 3.54 8.41
CA GLY A 30 -7.87 3.39 9.38
C GLY A 30 -8.16 4.06 10.70
N TRP A 31 -8.65 5.29 10.65
CA TRP A 31 -8.99 6.05 11.84
C TRP A 31 -10.16 5.43 12.61
N ARG A 32 -11.11 4.79 11.92
CA ARG A 32 -12.17 4.02 12.57
C ARG A 32 -11.62 2.80 13.32
N SER A 33 -10.60 2.14 12.76
CA SER A 33 -10.03 0.92 13.36
C SER A 33 -9.12 1.18 14.57
N ARG A 34 -8.50 2.36 14.66
CA ARG A 34 -7.67 2.77 15.80
C ARG A 34 -7.55 4.29 15.87
N ARG A 35 -7.59 4.84 17.08
CA ARG A 35 -7.37 6.28 17.29
C ARG A 35 -5.90 6.63 16.99
N PRO A 36 -5.62 7.56 16.06
CA PRO A 36 -4.25 8.01 15.80
C PRO A 36 -3.63 8.66 17.05
N PRO A 37 -2.31 8.51 17.27
CA PRO A 37 -1.63 9.19 18.36
C PRO A 37 -1.75 10.71 18.18
N ALA A 38 -1.86 11.45 19.30
CA ALA A 38 -2.09 12.89 19.27
C ALA A 38 -1.03 13.65 18.45
N ALA A 39 0.23 13.20 18.47
CA ALA A 39 1.31 13.77 17.66
C ALA A 39 1.05 13.64 16.14
N LEU A 40 0.46 12.52 15.70
CA LEU A 40 0.09 12.31 14.30
C LEU A 40 -1.13 13.16 13.92
N VAL A 41 -2.12 13.26 14.81
CA VAL A 41 -3.28 14.14 14.60
C VAL A 41 -2.82 15.59 14.47
N LEU A 42 -1.98 16.05 15.40
CA LEU A 42 -1.44 17.40 15.39
C LEU A 42 -0.60 17.65 14.13
N ALA A 43 0.28 16.73 13.75
CA ALA A 43 1.06 16.85 12.51
C ALA A 43 0.17 16.84 11.25
N GLY A 44 -0.89 16.04 11.24
CA GLY A 44 -1.89 15.99 10.18
C GLY A 44 -2.71 17.28 10.09
N VAL A 45 -3.14 17.83 11.22
CA VAL A 45 -3.85 19.11 11.32
C VAL A 45 -2.96 20.26 10.84
N LEU A 46 -1.73 20.36 11.35
CA LEU A 46 -0.74 21.37 10.90
C LEU A 46 -0.45 21.23 9.39
N GLY A 47 -0.29 19.98 8.92
CA GLY A 47 -0.10 19.68 7.51
C GLY A 47 -1.33 19.98 6.63
N ALA A 48 -2.55 19.89 7.15
CA ALA A 48 -3.80 20.20 6.46
C ALA A 48 -4.17 21.70 6.50
N LEU A 49 -3.70 22.44 7.51
CA LEU A 49 -3.80 23.90 7.53
C LEU A 49 -2.98 24.54 6.40
N THR A 50 -1.91 23.88 5.95
CA THR A 50 -1.08 24.34 4.83
C THR A 50 -1.84 24.51 3.51
N PRO A 51 -2.48 23.46 2.95
CA PRO A 51 -3.26 23.61 1.71
C PRO A 51 -4.43 24.59 1.87
N LEU A 52 -5.04 24.67 3.05
CA LEU A 52 -6.10 25.64 3.34
C LEU A 52 -5.58 27.08 3.32
N ALA A 53 -4.42 27.34 3.93
CA ALA A 53 -3.79 28.65 3.93
C ALA A 53 -3.37 29.07 2.51
N LEU A 54 -2.79 28.16 1.72
CA LEU A 54 -2.43 28.42 0.33
C LEU A 54 -3.66 28.67 -0.55
N ALA A 55 -4.76 27.94 -0.34
CA ALA A 55 -6.01 28.17 -1.05
C ALA A 55 -6.66 29.51 -0.66
N ALA A 56 -6.67 29.85 0.63
CA ALA A 56 -7.14 31.15 1.10
C ALA A 56 -6.29 32.30 0.52
N LEU A 57 -4.97 32.14 0.48
CA LEU A 57 -4.08 33.10 -0.14
C LEU A 57 -4.34 33.24 -1.65
N ALA A 58 -4.59 32.13 -2.35
CA ALA A 58 -4.98 32.15 -3.75
C ALA A 58 -6.29 32.92 -3.98
N VAL A 59 -7.31 32.73 -3.13
CA VAL A 59 -8.57 33.50 -3.18
C VAL A 59 -8.32 34.99 -2.93
N LEU A 60 -7.50 35.33 -1.95
CA LEU A 60 -7.15 36.73 -1.65
C LEU A 60 -6.42 37.40 -2.81
N VAL A 61 -5.50 36.69 -3.48
CA VAL A 61 -4.79 37.17 -4.67
C VAL A 61 -5.77 37.45 -5.81
N VAL A 62 -6.73 36.54 -6.06
CA VAL A 62 -7.78 36.74 -7.08
C VAL A 62 -8.65 37.94 -6.74
N ALA A 63 -9.11 38.05 -5.49
CA ALA A 63 -9.96 39.16 -5.05
C ALA A 63 -9.26 40.51 -5.23
N ARG A 64 -7.97 40.63 -4.85
CA ARG A 64 -7.19 41.85 -5.04
C ARG A 64 -6.89 42.16 -6.50
N ALA A 65 -6.67 41.15 -7.32
CA ALA A 65 -6.43 41.35 -8.75
C ALA A 65 -7.65 41.97 -9.45
N VAL A 66 -8.85 41.50 -9.10
CA VAL A 66 -10.13 42.01 -9.62
C VAL A 66 -10.37 43.48 -9.25
N THR A 67 -9.89 43.92 -8.09
CA THR A 67 -10.08 45.31 -7.60
C THR A 67 -8.91 46.25 -7.89
N SER A 68 -7.75 45.77 -8.35
CA SER A 68 -6.56 46.61 -8.60
C SER A 68 -6.70 47.41 -9.89
N ASP A 69 -6.20 48.64 -10.03
CA ASP A 69 -6.29 49.45 -11.28
C ASP A 69 -5.22 49.13 -12.34
N ALA A 70 -4.53 47.99 -12.23
CA ALA A 70 -3.46 47.62 -13.16
C ALA A 70 -3.99 47.26 -14.57
N GLY A 71 -3.10 47.30 -15.58
CA GLY A 71 -3.43 46.89 -16.95
C GLY A 71 -3.95 45.44 -17.04
N LEU A 72 -4.74 45.14 -18.08
CA LEU A 72 -5.40 43.83 -18.29
C LEU A 72 -4.44 42.62 -18.23
N PHE A 73 -3.24 42.77 -18.80
CA PHE A 73 -2.25 41.69 -18.85
C PHE A 73 -1.68 41.31 -17.47
N PRO A 74 -1.11 42.23 -16.66
CA PRO A 74 -0.69 41.92 -15.28
C PRO A 74 -1.86 41.60 -14.34
N ARG A 75 -3.09 42.10 -14.60
CA ARG A 75 -4.31 41.75 -13.84
C ARG A 75 -4.73 40.29 -13.96
N VAL A 76 -4.44 39.63 -15.08
CA VAL A 76 -4.95 38.27 -15.35
C VAL A 76 -3.84 37.23 -15.31
N LEU A 77 -2.70 37.47 -15.98
CA LEU A 77 -1.68 36.44 -16.15
C LEU A 77 -0.93 36.12 -14.84
N VAL A 78 -0.51 37.14 -14.10
CA VAL A 78 0.27 36.98 -12.86
C VAL A 78 -0.54 36.29 -11.75
N PRO A 79 -1.81 36.67 -11.50
CA PRO A 79 -2.65 36.00 -10.51
C PRO A 79 -2.97 34.55 -10.91
N VAL A 80 -3.28 34.27 -12.18
CA VAL A 80 -3.60 32.90 -12.63
C VAL A 80 -2.40 31.97 -12.46
N LEU A 81 -1.20 32.41 -12.83
CA LEU A 81 0.01 31.61 -12.64
C LEU A 81 0.31 31.40 -11.14
N LEU A 82 0.20 32.45 -10.33
CA LEU A 82 0.45 32.36 -8.89
C LEU A 82 -0.56 31.44 -8.20
N VAL A 83 -1.85 31.55 -8.53
CA VAL A 83 -2.92 30.69 -8.01
C VAL A 83 -2.69 29.24 -8.42
N GLY A 84 -2.33 28.98 -9.68
CA GLY A 84 -2.01 27.63 -10.16
C GLY A 84 -0.85 27.01 -9.39
N ILE A 85 0.21 27.79 -9.12
CA ILE A 85 1.35 27.36 -8.31
C ILE A 85 0.93 27.06 -6.87
N LEU A 86 0.17 27.96 -6.22
CA LEU A 86 -0.28 27.79 -4.83
C LEU A 86 -1.18 26.57 -4.67
N LEU A 87 -2.11 26.34 -5.60
CA LEU A 87 -2.97 25.15 -5.62
C LEU A 87 -2.18 23.88 -5.90
N GLY A 88 -1.18 23.93 -6.80
CA GLY A 88 -0.27 22.81 -7.05
C GLY A 88 0.54 22.43 -5.80
N LEU A 89 1.10 23.43 -5.10
CA LEU A 89 1.81 23.24 -3.83
C LEU A 89 0.89 22.69 -2.75
N ALA A 90 -0.34 23.22 -2.64
CA ALA A 90 -1.36 22.71 -1.72
C ALA A 90 -1.66 21.22 -1.97
N ALA A 91 -1.83 20.82 -3.23
CA ALA A 91 -2.08 19.42 -3.60
C ALA A 91 -0.89 18.51 -3.26
N LEU A 92 0.35 18.98 -3.48
CA LEU A 92 1.57 18.24 -3.12
C LEU A 92 1.76 18.13 -1.60
N CYS A 93 1.48 19.19 -0.84
CA CYS A 93 1.50 19.15 0.63
C CYS A 93 0.46 18.14 1.16
N LEU A 94 -0.78 18.20 0.67
CA LEU A 94 -1.82 17.24 1.04
C LEU A 94 -1.41 15.80 0.71
N ARG A 95 -0.80 15.58 -0.46
CA ARG A 95 -0.27 14.26 -0.86
C ARG A 95 0.81 13.77 0.12
N GLY A 96 1.74 14.64 0.51
CA GLY A 96 2.78 14.32 1.48
C GLY A 96 2.22 13.91 2.84
N VAL A 97 1.20 14.63 3.32
CA VAL A 97 0.48 14.31 4.58
C VAL A 97 -0.19 12.94 4.49
N LEU A 98 -0.97 12.68 3.45
CA LEU A 98 -1.67 11.41 3.28
C LEU A 98 -0.71 10.21 3.21
N ARG A 99 0.41 10.36 2.51
CA ARG A 99 1.43 9.30 2.37
C ARG A 99 2.15 9.01 3.69
N ALA A 100 2.49 10.01 4.47
CA ALA A 100 3.14 9.76 5.75
C ALA A 100 2.20 9.10 6.77
N VAL A 101 0.93 9.54 6.83
CA VAL A 101 -0.08 8.97 7.74
C VAL A 101 -0.37 7.50 7.43
N HIS A 102 -0.37 7.11 6.15
CA HIS A 102 -0.75 5.74 5.73
C HIS A 102 0.39 4.82 5.36
N LEU A 103 1.39 5.33 4.65
CA LEU A 103 2.48 4.52 4.11
C LEU A 103 3.73 4.62 5.01
N GLY A 104 3.74 5.53 5.98
CA GLY A 104 4.92 5.82 6.77
C GLY A 104 6.04 6.49 5.99
N ASP A 105 5.69 7.07 4.84
CA ASP A 105 6.60 7.86 4.03
C ASP A 105 6.86 9.21 4.69
N THR A 106 7.67 9.19 5.75
CA THR A 106 8.06 10.38 6.52
C THR A 106 8.87 11.38 5.68
N ARG A 107 9.41 10.97 4.52
CA ARG A 107 10.05 11.88 3.56
C ARG A 107 9.02 12.80 2.91
N GLY A 108 7.83 12.30 2.60
CA GLY A 108 6.74 13.09 2.03
C GLY A 108 6.29 14.27 2.91
N LEU A 109 6.41 14.16 4.23
CA LEU A 109 6.11 15.26 5.16
C LEU A 109 7.28 16.24 5.38
N ARG A 110 8.49 15.93 4.88
CA ARG A 110 9.58 16.90 4.86
C ARG A 110 9.38 17.95 3.76
N PHE A 111 8.58 17.64 2.74
CA PHE A 111 8.27 18.57 1.66
C PHE A 111 7.64 19.88 2.18
N PRO A 112 6.55 19.87 2.98
CA PRO A 112 6.05 21.09 3.64
C PRO A 112 7.13 21.87 4.39
N SER A 113 7.94 21.20 5.23
CA SER A 113 8.99 21.87 6.01
C SER A 113 10.09 22.48 5.14
N ARG A 114 10.41 21.87 3.99
CA ARG A 114 11.40 22.38 3.03
C ARG A 114 10.83 23.54 2.23
N VAL A 115 9.55 23.50 1.85
CA VAL A 115 8.87 24.66 1.25
C VAL A 115 8.87 25.83 2.22
N ALA A 116 8.65 25.59 3.51
CA ALA A 116 8.80 26.61 4.55
C ALA A 116 10.21 27.19 4.60
N GLY A 117 11.22 26.33 4.72
CA GLY A 117 12.60 26.76 4.91
C GLY A 117 13.22 27.42 3.68
N ILE A 118 12.85 26.99 2.47
CA ILE A 118 13.43 27.46 1.21
C ILE A 118 12.68 28.66 0.65
N VAL A 119 11.36 28.74 0.88
CA VAL A 119 10.50 29.78 0.28
C VAL A 119 9.94 30.71 1.34
N CYS A 120 9.19 30.20 2.33
CA CYS A 120 8.45 31.06 3.25
C CYS A 120 9.37 31.87 4.18
N VAL A 121 10.39 31.24 4.78
CA VAL A 121 11.32 31.90 5.71
C VAL A 121 12.17 32.96 5.00
N PRO A 122 12.81 32.68 3.84
CA PRO A 122 13.60 33.69 3.14
C PRO A 122 12.74 34.86 2.62
N VAL A 123 11.54 34.58 2.10
CA VAL A 123 10.63 35.64 1.63
C VAL A 123 10.11 36.48 2.79
N ALA A 124 9.71 35.86 3.91
CA ALA A 124 9.32 36.59 5.11
C ALA A 124 10.47 37.45 5.64
N GLY A 125 11.67 36.88 5.76
CA GLY A 125 12.86 37.60 6.22
C GLY A 125 13.25 38.76 5.30
N PHE A 126 13.16 38.56 3.98
CA PHE A 126 13.38 39.63 3.00
C PHE A 126 12.34 40.75 3.14
N LEU A 127 11.06 40.42 3.25
CA LEU A 127 9.99 41.42 3.40
C LEU A 127 10.11 42.19 4.72
N VAL A 128 10.47 41.52 5.82
CA VAL A 128 10.73 42.17 7.12
C VAL A 128 11.95 43.10 7.02
N PHE A 129 13.05 42.64 6.42
CA PHE A 129 14.23 43.48 6.18
C PHE A 129 13.89 44.68 5.29
N TRP A 130 13.16 44.46 4.21
CA TRP A 130 12.81 45.49 3.23
C TRP A 130 11.87 46.58 3.78
N THR A 131 11.00 46.21 4.72
CA THR A 131 10.06 47.14 5.36
C THR A 131 10.69 47.83 6.57
N GLN A 132 11.28 47.08 7.49
CA GLN A 132 11.77 47.60 8.77
C GLN A 132 13.16 48.23 8.68
N VAL A 133 14.06 47.71 7.84
CA VAL A 133 15.44 48.18 7.75
C VAL A 133 15.62 49.21 6.64
N ARG A 134 14.93 49.03 5.50
CA ARG A 134 15.01 49.94 4.35
C ARG A 134 13.95 51.04 4.34
N GLY A 135 13.01 51.04 5.29
CA GLY A 135 12.01 52.10 5.48
C GLY A 135 10.99 52.23 4.34
N ASN A 136 10.79 51.17 3.54
CA ASN A 136 9.78 51.21 2.47
C ASN A 136 8.36 51.16 3.05
N PRO A 137 7.40 51.90 2.47
CA PRO A 137 6.02 52.00 2.97
C PRO A 137 5.17 50.75 2.74
N VAL A 138 5.77 49.63 2.31
CA VAL A 138 5.05 48.38 2.14
C VAL A 138 4.58 47.90 3.52
N GLU A 139 3.28 47.66 3.68
CA GLU A 139 2.74 47.24 4.97
C GLU A 139 3.40 45.95 5.48
N ALA A 140 3.82 45.94 6.75
CA ALA A 140 4.35 44.75 7.43
C ALA A 140 3.35 43.57 7.41
N SER A 141 2.07 43.86 7.15
CA SER A 141 1.00 42.88 6.89
C SER A 141 1.33 41.91 5.75
N MET A 142 2.22 42.28 4.81
CA MET A 142 2.65 41.40 3.71
C MET A 142 3.58 40.26 4.14
N ALA A 143 4.27 40.38 5.29
CA ALA A 143 5.12 39.31 5.83
C ALA A 143 4.31 38.27 6.62
N ALA A 144 3.15 38.66 7.15
CA ALA A 144 2.32 37.80 8.01
C ALA A 144 1.88 36.47 7.35
N PRO A 145 1.48 36.42 6.06
CA PRO A 145 1.13 35.16 5.41
C PRO A 145 2.32 34.18 5.34
N PHE A 146 3.53 34.69 5.09
CA PHE A 146 4.73 33.86 4.97
C PHE A 146 5.24 33.39 6.34
N ALA A 147 5.13 34.22 7.37
CA ALA A 147 5.43 33.83 8.75
C ALA A 147 4.41 32.80 9.28
N PHE A 148 3.12 32.99 9.01
CA PHE A 148 2.07 32.02 9.33
C PHE A 148 2.28 30.68 8.61
N LEU A 149 2.60 30.73 7.30
CA LEU A 149 2.99 29.54 6.55
C LEU A 149 4.22 28.87 7.18
N ALA A 150 5.29 29.61 7.51
CA ALA A 150 6.48 29.01 8.13
C ALA A 150 6.18 28.28 9.45
N LEU A 151 5.30 28.82 10.29
CA LEU A 151 4.89 28.21 11.57
C LEU A 151 4.01 26.97 11.37
N THR A 152 3.02 27.03 10.46
CA THR A 152 2.14 25.88 10.15
C THR A 152 2.89 24.73 9.47
N LEU A 153 4.03 25.03 8.84
CA LEU A 153 4.87 24.10 8.08
C LEU A 153 5.99 23.44 8.90
N LEU A 154 6.02 23.58 10.23
CA LEU A 154 7.06 22.99 11.09
C LEU A 154 6.63 21.72 11.87
N PRO A 155 6.08 20.65 11.24
CA PRO A 155 5.73 19.42 11.95
C PRO A 155 6.95 18.53 12.24
N VAL A 156 8.15 18.87 11.76
CA VAL A 156 9.37 18.04 11.81
C VAL A 156 9.65 17.37 13.17
N PRO A 157 9.59 18.07 14.33
CA PRO A 157 9.82 17.40 15.62
C PRO A 157 8.74 16.39 15.99
N LEU A 158 7.47 16.65 15.62
CA LEU A 158 6.35 15.73 15.85
C LEU A 158 6.51 14.45 15.02
N LEU A 159 7.10 14.56 13.83
CA LEU A 159 7.31 13.43 12.90
C LEU A 159 8.50 12.55 13.25
N ALA A 160 9.40 13.06 14.09
CA ALA A 160 10.46 12.27 14.70
C ALA A 160 9.94 11.41 15.87
N ALA A 161 8.69 11.60 16.33
CA ALA A 161 8.14 10.80 17.42
C ALA A 161 8.12 9.30 17.05
N PRO A 162 8.61 8.39 17.91
CA PRO A 162 8.58 6.94 17.67
C PRO A 162 7.17 6.43 17.35
N ALA A 163 6.14 6.95 18.02
CA ALA A 163 4.74 6.61 17.79
C ALA A 163 4.27 6.92 16.35
N VAL A 164 4.73 8.04 15.77
CA VAL A 164 4.41 8.43 14.39
C VAL A 164 5.08 7.49 13.38
N ARG A 165 6.29 7.00 13.69
CA ARG A 165 7.02 6.08 12.82
C ARG A 165 6.45 4.65 12.83
N ARG A 166 5.89 4.21 13.95
CA ARG A 166 5.27 2.88 14.09
C ARG A 166 3.82 2.83 13.64
N TRP A 167 3.10 3.95 13.73
CA TRP A 167 1.68 4.04 13.38
C TRP A 167 1.28 3.44 12.01
N PRO A 168 1.97 3.72 10.90
CA PRO A 168 1.60 3.19 9.58
C PRO A 168 1.67 1.67 9.58
N THR A 169 2.71 1.13 10.20
CA THR A 169 2.97 -0.29 10.35
C THR A 169 1.90 -0.96 11.21
N GLU A 170 1.47 -0.32 12.32
CA GLU A 170 0.38 -0.79 13.19
C GLU A 170 -1.00 -0.74 12.52
N VAL A 171 -1.30 0.31 11.75
CA VAL A 171 -2.55 0.41 10.97
C VAL A 171 -2.58 -0.61 9.85
N LEU A 172 -1.45 -0.80 9.16
CA LEU A 172 -1.31 -1.83 8.15
C LEU A 172 -1.42 -3.23 8.75
N LEU A 173 -0.93 -3.46 9.97
CA LEU A 173 -1.09 -4.74 10.69
C LEU A 173 -2.56 -5.12 10.88
N ARG A 174 -3.44 -4.15 11.16
CA ARG A 174 -4.88 -4.40 11.32
C ARG A 174 -5.61 -4.64 10.01
N ARG A 175 -5.08 -4.14 8.89
CA ARG A 175 -5.63 -4.34 7.55
C ARG A 175 -5.00 -5.51 6.80
N GLY A 176 -3.80 -5.91 7.21
CA GLY A 176 -3.08 -7.01 6.63
C GLY A 176 -3.87 -8.31 6.81
N PRO A 177 -3.75 -9.25 5.88
CA PRO A 177 -4.30 -10.57 6.07
C PRO A 177 -3.71 -11.18 7.35
N THR A 178 -4.55 -11.89 8.09
CA THR A 178 -4.09 -12.74 9.17
C THR A 178 -3.45 -14.00 8.58
N VAL A 179 -2.22 -14.29 9.00
CA VAL A 179 -1.43 -15.43 8.55
C VAL A 179 -1.09 -16.35 9.72
N ARG A 180 -1.10 -17.66 9.47
CA ARG A 180 -0.87 -18.71 10.46
C ARG A 180 0.56 -19.27 10.39
N SER A 181 1.19 -19.18 9.22
CA SER A 181 2.48 -19.79 8.91
C SER A 181 3.29 -18.96 7.91
N GLY A 182 4.58 -19.23 7.81
CA GLY A 182 5.43 -18.63 6.78
C GLY A 182 5.00 -19.01 5.36
N TRP A 183 4.36 -20.18 5.22
CA TRP A 183 3.81 -20.66 3.96
C TRP A 183 2.62 -19.86 3.47
N GLU A 184 1.74 -19.42 4.37
CA GLU A 184 0.66 -18.51 4.00
C GLU A 184 1.22 -17.17 3.51
N VAL A 185 2.23 -16.62 4.19
CA VAL A 185 2.92 -15.39 3.74
C VAL A 185 3.45 -15.57 2.32
N TRP A 186 4.12 -16.69 2.03
CA TRP A 186 4.61 -16.99 0.69
C TRP A 186 3.48 -17.07 -0.33
N ALA A 187 2.39 -17.79 -0.05
CA ALA A 187 1.26 -17.91 -0.94
C ALA A 187 0.58 -16.56 -1.21
N PHE A 188 0.45 -15.69 -0.20
CA PHE A 188 -0.05 -14.33 -0.38
C PHE A 188 0.83 -13.50 -1.30
N LEU A 189 2.16 -13.67 -1.26
CA LEU A 189 3.10 -12.97 -2.14
C LEU A 189 3.03 -13.48 -3.58
N GLN A 190 2.78 -14.77 -3.77
CA GLN A 190 2.49 -15.35 -5.09
C GLN A 190 1.17 -14.79 -5.64
N ALA A 191 0.14 -14.74 -4.79
CA ALA A 191 -1.21 -14.30 -5.15
C ALA A 191 -1.37 -12.77 -5.28
N ARG A 192 -0.39 -11.95 -4.90
CA ARG A 192 -0.46 -10.49 -5.03
C ARG A 192 0.83 -9.95 -5.63
N PRO A 193 1.01 -10.05 -6.97
CA PRO A 193 2.15 -9.49 -7.63
C PRO A 193 2.20 -7.99 -7.42
N HIS A 194 3.41 -7.46 -7.52
CA HIS A 194 3.63 -6.04 -7.64
C HIS A 194 2.78 -5.46 -8.79
N ARG A 195 2.49 -4.16 -8.77
CA ARG A 195 1.67 -3.48 -9.80
C ARG A 195 2.17 -3.68 -11.24
N CYS A 196 3.44 -4.04 -11.43
CA CYS A 196 4.02 -4.37 -12.73
C CYS A 196 3.85 -5.85 -13.14
N GLY A 197 3.05 -6.62 -12.41
CA GLY A 197 2.81 -8.06 -12.60
C GLY A 197 3.92 -8.97 -12.08
N GLN A 198 4.97 -8.42 -11.46
CA GLN A 198 6.08 -9.21 -10.92
C GLN A 198 5.70 -9.83 -9.56
N VAL A 199 5.83 -11.15 -9.43
CA VAL A 199 5.74 -11.85 -8.14
C VAL A 199 6.80 -11.29 -7.19
N LEU A 200 6.37 -10.95 -5.97
CA LEU A 200 7.26 -10.47 -4.93
C LEU A 200 7.93 -11.66 -4.25
N ALA A 201 9.26 -11.65 -4.19
CA ALA A 201 10.02 -12.59 -3.36
C ALA A 201 10.18 -12.03 -1.94
N LEU A 202 10.43 -12.91 -0.97
CA LEU A 202 10.88 -12.47 0.35
C LEU A 202 12.18 -11.64 0.20
N PRO A 203 12.24 -10.43 0.77
CA PRO A 203 13.42 -9.60 0.68
C PRO A 203 14.59 -10.23 1.47
N PRO A 204 15.84 -9.99 1.07
CA PRO A 204 17.03 -10.54 1.74
C PRO A 204 17.21 -10.06 3.19
N GLY A 205 16.55 -8.96 3.58
CA GLY A 205 16.48 -8.49 4.97
C GLY A 205 15.40 -9.16 5.82
N GLY A 206 14.66 -10.11 5.26
CA GLY A 206 13.56 -10.81 5.95
C GLY A 206 12.35 -9.92 6.24
N ALA A 207 11.45 -10.44 7.08
CA ALA A 207 10.28 -9.72 7.56
C ALA A 207 10.62 -8.94 8.83
N GLU A 208 10.32 -7.64 8.85
CA GLU A 208 10.46 -6.80 10.04
C GLU A 208 9.30 -7.14 11.00
N PRO A 209 9.57 -7.62 12.23
CA PRO A 209 8.51 -7.95 13.18
C PRO A 209 7.84 -6.67 13.68
N VAL A 210 6.52 -6.72 13.82
CA VAL A 210 5.70 -5.59 14.21
C VAL A 210 4.67 -6.08 15.22
N ALA A 211 4.57 -5.36 16.33
CA ALA A 211 3.58 -5.63 17.34
C ALA A 211 2.82 -4.35 17.68
N ASP A 212 1.55 -4.52 17.93
CA ASP A 212 0.65 -3.56 18.51
C ASP A 212 0.09 -4.13 19.83
N ALA A 213 -0.69 -3.37 20.60
CA ALA A 213 -1.18 -3.83 21.90
C ALA A 213 -2.10 -5.07 21.84
N GLU A 214 -2.64 -5.40 20.67
CA GLU A 214 -3.65 -6.45 20.43
C GLU A 214 -3.20 -7.51 19.40
N ARG A 215 -2.20 -7.23 18.56
CA ARG A 215 -1.76 -8.09 17.45
C ARG A 215 -0.25 -8.05 17.27
N THR A 216 0.32 -9.17 16.86
CA THR A 216 1.68 -9.27 16.33
C THR A 216 1.63 -9.58 14.83
N GLY A 217 2.75 -9.44 14.14
CA GLY A 217 2.91 -9.82 12.75
C GLY A 217 4.20 -9.30 12.17
N ALA A 218 4.23 -9.12 10.85
CA ALA A 218 5.43 -8.74 10.15
C ALA A 218 5.17 -7.84 8.94
N VAL A 219 6.17 -7.03 8.61
CA VAL A 219 6.19 -6.18 7.42
C VAL A 219 7.36 -6.54 6.54
N LEU A 220 7.04 -6.82 5.28
CA LEU A 220 7.99 -7.03 4.21
C LEU A 220 8.16 -5.70 3.45
N ARG A 221 9.38 -5.16 3.45
CA ARG A 221 9.74 -3.98 2.66
C ARG A 221 10.85 -4.34 1.69
N GLY A 222 10.72 -3.90 0.44
CA GLY A 222 11.74 -4.14 -0.57
C GLY A 222 11.53 -3.29 -1.81
N ALA A 223 12.40 -3.49 -2.81
CA ALA A 223 12.19 -2.95 -4.15
C ALA A 223 11.78 -4.09 -5.08
N CYS A 224 10.81 -3.83 -5.96
CA CYS A 224 10.40 -4.80 -6.97
C CYS A 224 11.60 -5.09 -7.90
N PRO A 225 11.99 -6.37 -8.11
CA PRO A 225 13.15 -6.70 -8.92
C PRO A 225 12.98 -6.31 -10.40
N ARG A 226 11.73 -6.19 -10.88
CA ARG A 226 11.43 -5.84 -12.28
C ARG A 226 11.42 -4.35 -12.55
N CYS A 227 10.82 -3.55 -11.66
CA CYS A 227 10.59 -2.12 -11.92
C CYS A 227 11.24 -1.18 -10.91
N GLY A 228 12.00 -1.70 -9.94
CA GLY A 228 12.69 -0.93 -8.91
C GLY A 228 11.80 -0.17 -7.92
N GLN A 229 10.48 -0.23 -8.09
CA GLN A 229 9.54 0.49 -7.23
C GLN A 229 9.50 -0.13 -5.83
N PRO A 230 9.48 0.68 -4.77
CA PRO A 230 9.40 0.19 -3.41
C PRO A 230 8.02 -0.43 -3.16
N TYR A 231 8.00 -1.54 -2.42
CA TYR A 231 6.78 -2.17 -1.93
C TYR A 231 6.83 -2.34 -0.41
N ALA A 232 5.65 -2.35 0.20
CA ALA A 232 5.46 -2.70 1.60
C ALA A 232 4.22 -3.59 1.70
N VAL A 233 4.38 -4.79 2.25
CA VAL A 233 3.29 -5.74 2.52
C VAL A 233 3.31 -6.08 4.00
N THR A 234 2.13 -6.15 4.62
CA THR A 234 1.99 -6.39 6.05
C THR A 234 1.08 -7.58 6.29
N PHE A 235 1.45 -8.41 7.25
CA PHE A 235 0.72 -9.59 7.69
C PHE A 235 0.52 -9.53 9.20
N ALA A 236 -0.65 -9.88 9.69
CA ALA A 236 -0.89 -10.09 11.12
C ALA A 236 -0.75 -11.57 11.44
N ASP A 237 -0.11 -11.91 12.55
CA ASP A 237 -0.10 -13.30 13.00
C ASP A 237 -1.50 -13.69 13.50
N ALA A 238 -1.89 -14.93 13.22
CA ALA A 238 -3.01 -15.56 13.88
C ALA A 238 -2.75 -15.66 15.40
N PRO A 239 -3.81 -15.57 16.22
CA PRO A 239 -3.68 -15.78 17.66
C PRO A 239 -3.18 -17.21 17.96
N PRO A 240 -2.52 -17.44 19.11
CA PRO A 240 -1.75 -18.67 19.37
C PRO A 240 -2.54 -19.97 19.25
N ASP A 241 -3.83 -19.92 19.60
CA ASP A 241 -4.82 -21.00 19.49
C ASP A 241 -5.20 -21.35 18.05
N GLU A 242 -5.04 -20.40 17.13
CA GLU A 242 -5.30 -20.58 15.71
C GLU A 242 -4.01 -20.79 14.90
N ARG A 243 -2.81 -20.76 15.48
CA ARG A 243 -1.56 -21.03 14.74
C ARG A 243 -1.48 -22.51 14.36
N ALA A 244 -1.37 -22.78 13.06
CA ALA A 244 -0.97 -24.11 12.59
C ALA A 244 0.53 -24.33 12.87
N ALA A 245 1.04 -25.55 12.62
CA ALA A 245 2.48 -25.74 12.62
C ALA A 245 3.14 -24.77 11.61
N PRO A 246 4.31 -24.17 11.92
CA PRO A 246 4.92 -23.09 11.14
C PRO A 246 5.15 -23.39 9.65
N ASP A 247 5.18 -24.68 9.29
CA ASP A 247 5.47 -25.21 7.96
C ASP A 247 4.33 -26.07 7.40
N ASP A 248 3.12 -26.00 7.97
CA ASP A 248 1.98 -26.76 7.46
C ASP A 248 1.48 -26.14 6.13
N PRO A 249 1.65 -26.84 4.97
CA PRO A 249 1.22 -26.32 3.69
C PRO A 249 -0.31 -26.28 3.52
N LEU A 250 -1.05 -26.83 4.47
CA LEU A 250 -2.52 -26.96 4.45
C LEU A 250 -3.22 -25.86 5.25
N ALA A 251 -2.47 -24.90 5.79
CA ALA A 251 -3.01 -23.82 6.61
C ALA A 251 -3.88 -22.82 5.82
N LEU A 252 -3.63 -22.64 4.52
CA LEU A 252 -4.11 -21.54 3.67
C LEU A 252 -5.63 -21.52 3.41
N GLY A 253 -6.44 -21.07 4.37
CA GLY A 253 -7.92 -21.03 4.23
C GLY A 253 -8.66 -22.03 5.12
N ALA A 254 -7.95 -22.80 5.95
CA ALA A 254 -8.57 -23.67 6.94
C ALA A 254 -9.46 -22.87 7.93
N ARG A 255 -10.45 -23.54 8.58
CA ARG A 255 -11.39 -22.90 9.53
C ARG A 255 -10.64 -21.96 10.49
N GLY A 256 -11.06 -20.68 10.52
CA GLY A 256 -10.39 -19.63 11.29
C GLY A 256 -9.54 -18.68 10.44
N SER A 257 -9.02 -19.16 9.30
CA SER A 257 -8.46 -18.31 8.24
C SER A 257 -9.58 -17.47 7.65
N ARG A 258 -9.81 -16.31 8.25
CA ARG A 258 -10.54 -15.25 7.56
C ARG A 258 -9.62 -14.83 6.45
N GLY A 259 -9.80 -15.41 5.25
CA GLY A 259 -9.21 -15.03 3.95
C GLY A 259 -9.51 -13.58 3.56
N SER A 260 -9.36 -12.68 4.51
CA SER A 260 -9.48 -11.25 4.46
C SER A 260 -8.30 -10.72 3.66
N GLY A 261 -8.35 -10.93 2.35
CA GLY A 261 -7.31 -10.47 1.46
C GLY A 261 -7.34 -11.08 0.07
N LEU A 262 -7.67 -12.36 -0.10
CA LEU A 262 -7.66 -12.98 -1.43
C LEU A 262 -9.05 -12.97 -2.05
N GLY A 263 -9.14 -12.43 -3.26
CA GLY A 263 -10.36 -12.52 -4.07
C GLY A 263 -10.36 -13.78 -4.94
N GLY A 264 -11.48 -14.06 -5.62
CA GLY A 264 -11.61 -15.22 -6.48
C GLY A 264 -10.61 -15.26 -7.65
N GLY A 265 -10.14 -14.10 -8.13
CA GLY A 265 -9.05 -14.06 -9.12
C GLY A 265 -7.74 -14.57 -8.54
N ASP A 266 -7.42 -14.19 -7.29
CA ASP A 266 -6.21 -14.62 -6.59
C ASP A 266 -6.23 -16.12 -6.30
N TRP A 267 -7.38 -16.65 -5.85
CA TRP A 267 -7.54 -18.07 -5.61
C TRP A 267 -7.40 -18.89 -6.91
N GLN A 268 -7.95 -18.40 -8.02
CA GLN A 268 -7.78 -19.04 -9.33
C GLN A 268 -6.31 -19.06 -9.75
N HIS A 269 -5.60 -17.95 -9.57
CA HIS A 269 -4.17 -17.89 -9.86
C HIS A 269 -3.40 -18.96 -9.08
N LEU A 270 -3.57 -19.00 -7.75
CA LEU A 270 -2.92 -20.00 -6.89
C LEU A 270 -3.29 -21.44 -7.29
N ALA A 271 -4.57 -21.71 -7.53
CA ALA A 271 -5.05 -23.03 -7.94
C ALA A 271 -4.39 -23.51 -9.24
N THR A 272 -4.13 -22.61 -10.18
CA THR A 272 -3.50 -22.94 -11.46
C THR A 272 -1.97 -23.00 -11.40
N THR A 273 -1.32 -22.00 -10.81
CA THR A 273 0.14 -21.85 -10.87
C THR A 273 0.87 -22.80 -9.92
N LEU A 274 0.19 -23.25 -8.86
CA LEU A 274 0.75 -24.18 -7.87
C LEU A 274 0.25 -25.61 -8.04
N ALA A 275 -0.53 -25.90 -9.09
CA ALA A 275 -0.92 -27.28 -9.38
C ALA A 275 0.32 -28.15 -9.60
N VAL A 276 0.26 -29.41 -9.16
CA VAL A 276 1.28 -30.40 -9.52
C VAL A 276 1.26 -30.53 -11.05
N PRO A 277 2.39 -30.29 -11.75
CA PRO A 277 2.42 -30.37 -13.21
C PRO A 277 1.96 -31.75 -13.71
N GLU A 278 1.16 -31.75 -14.77
CA GLU A 278 0.72 -33.00 -15.40
C GLU A 278 1.92 -33.77 -15.97
N GLU A 279 2.95 -33.06 -16.43
CA GLU A 279 4.17 -33.62 -17.00
C GLU A 279 5.15 -34.17 -15.96
N LEU A 280 4.90 -33.95 -14.66
CA LEU A 280 5.76 -34.48 -13.60
C LEU A 280 5.68 -36.01 -13.56
N ASP A 281 6.76 -36.70 -13.92
CA ASP A 281 6.88 -38.12 -13.64
C ASP A 281 7.17 -38.32 -12.14
N VAL A 282 6.11 -38.63 -11.39
CA VAL A 282 6.16 -38.83 -9.93
C VAL A 282 7.12 -39.96 -9.57
N ALA A 283 7.20 -41.03 -10.38
CA ALA A 283 8.04 -42.17 -10.09
C ALA A 283 9.53 -41.89 -10.33
N ALA A 284 9.86 -41.03 -11.29
CA ALA A 284 11.24 -40.67 -11.64
C ALA A 284 11.77 -39.42 -10.92
N ALA A 285 10.89 -38.53 -10.45
CA ALA A 285 11.28 -37.28 -9.79
C ALA A 285 12.05 -37.53 -8.49
N GLY A 286 13.02 -36.69 -8.15
CA GLY A 286 13.76 -36.77 -6.89
C GLY A 286 12.91 -36.38 -5.67
N THR A 287 13.27 -36.86 -4.47
CA THR A 287 12.51 -36.63 -3.22
C THR A 287 12.31 -35.14 -2.90
N ALA A 288 13.31 -34.29 -3.16
CA ALA A 288 13.18 -32.84 -2.98
C ALA A 288 12.15 -32.21 -3.93
N ALA A 289 12.11 -32.63 -5.19
CA ALA A 289 11.14 -32.16 -6.18
C ALA A 289 9.72 -32.62 -5.81
N LEU A 290 9.58 -33.87 -5.34
CA LEU A 290 8.32 -34.40 -4.84
C LEU A 290 7.84 -33.65 -3.58
N GLY A 291 8.74 -33.30 -2.66
CA GLY A 291 8.40 -32.48 -1.48
C GLY A 291 7.86 -31.10 -1.87
N THR A 292 8.52 -30.42 -2.81
CA THR A 292 8.04 -29.14 -3.36
C THR A 292 6.69 -29.30 -4.07
N ALA A 293 6.53 -30.35 -4.89
CA ALA A 293 5.29 -30.64 -5.60
C ALA A 293 4.13 -30.92 -4.63
N LEU A 294 4.39 -31.66 -3.54
CA LEU A 294 3.41 -31.92 -2.48
C LEU A 294 2.95 -30.60 -1.83
N ALA A 295 3.89 -29.76 -1.43
CA ALA A 295 3.60 -28.48 -0.77
C ALA A 295 2.82 -27.52 -1.69
N HIS A 296 3.21 -27.39 -2.95
CA HIS A 296 2.49 -26.56 -3.93
C HIS A 296 1.11 -27.14 -4.25
N GLY A 297 1.04 -28.45 -4.49
CA GLY A 297 -0.20 -29.15 -4.82
C GLY A 297 -1.24 -29.07 -3.71
N ALA A 298 -0.82 -29.15 -2.45
CA ALA A 298 -1.67 -28.93 -1.28
C ALA A 298 -2.34 -27.54 -1.32
N VAL A 299 -1.57 -26.49 -1.59
CA VAL A 299 -2.09 -25.12 -1.76
C VAL A 299 -3.05 -25.04 -2.94
N SER A 300 -2.75 -25.69 -4.06
CA SER A 300 -3.62 -25.71 -5.24
C SER A 300 -4.98 -26.36 -4.95
N VAL A 301 -4.99 -27.50 -4.24
CA VAL A 301 -6.23 -28.17 -3.79
C VAL A 301 -7.05 -27.23 -2.91
N GLN A 302 -6.40 -26.58 -1.93
CA GLN A 302 -7.06 -25.68 -1.00
C GLN A 302 -7.63 -24.44 -1.69
N ALA A 303 -6.88 -23.80 -2.56
CA ALA A 303 -7.34 -22.67 -3.36
C ALA A 303 -8.55 -23.03 -4.23
N THR A 304 -8.59 -24.27 -4.75
CA THR A 304 -9.75 -24.79 -5.50
C THR A 304 -10.99 -24.95 -4.61
N ALA A 305 -10.81 -25.40 -3.37
CA ALA A 305 -11.89 -25.50 -2.40
C ALA A 305 -12.44 -24.12 -2.01
N GLU A 306 -11.57 -23.13 -1.81
CA GLU A 306 -11.97 -21.74 -1.54
C GLU A 306 -12.76 -21.13 -2.71
N LEU A 307 -12.32 -21.33 -3.96
CA LEU A 307 -13.10 -20.96 -5.14
C LEU A 307 -14.48 -21.58 -5.18
N LEU A 308 -14.58 -22.87 -4.84
CA LEU A 308 -15.84 -23.59 -4.79
C LEU A 308 -16.76 -23.00 -3.70
N ALA A 309 -16.20 -22.64 -2.54
CA ALA A 309 -16.94 -21.99 -1.44
C ALA A 309 -17.44 -20.59 -1.82
N LEU A 310 -16.75 -19.89 -2.73
CA LEU A 310 -17.22 -18.62 -3.29
C LEU A 310 -18.46 -18.75 -4.18
N VAL A 311 -18.85 -19.96 -4.62
CA VAL A 311 -20.07 -20.20 -5.41
C VAL A 311 -21.30 -20.28 -4.49
N PRO A 312 -22.22 -19.29 -4.49
CA PRO A 312 -23.42 -19.34 -3.64
C PRO A 312 -24.27 -20.59 -3.91
N PRO A 313 -25.02 -21.13 -2.92
CA PRO A 313 -25.80 -22.37 -3.09
C PRO A 313 -26.69 -22.38 -4.33
N HIS A 314 -27.34 -21.24 -4.62
CA HIS A 314 -28.27 -21.03 -5.72
C HIS A 314 -27.63 -20.62 -7.07
N ARG A 315 -26.29 -20.57 -7.15
CA ARG A 315 -25.55 -20.17 -8.37
C ARG A 315 -24.76 -21.35 -8.92
N ARG A 316 -24.52 -21.31 -10.23
CA ARG A 316 -23.74 -22.34 -10.95
C ARG A 316 -22.26 -22.00 -11.09
N SER A 317 -21.87 -20.75 -10.84
CA SER A 317 -20.50 -20.27 -11.00
C SER A 317 -20.17 -19.18 -9.98
N VAL A 318 -18.87 -18.91 -9.82
CA VAL A 318 -18.39 -17.82 -8.98
C VAL A 318 -18.89 -16.49 -9.56
N PRO A 319 -19.63 -15.67 -8.79
CA PRO A 319 -20.09 -14.36 -9.25
C PRO A 319 -18.91 -13.44 -9.59
N SER A 320 -19.03 -12.65 -10.67
CA SER A 320 -17.97 -11.74 -11.14
C SER A 320 -17.47 -10.77 -10.08
N TRP A 321 -18.36 -10.26 -9.22
CA TRP A 321 -17.98 -9.36 -8.12
C TRP A 321 -17.14 -10.04 -7.01
N ARG A 322 -17.11 -11.38 -6.97
CA ARG A 322 -16.22 -12.16 -6.09
C ARG A 322 -14.88 -12.48 -6.75
N LEU A 323 -14.68 -12.17 -8.04
CA LEU A 323 -13.45 -12.41 -8.81
C LEU A 323 -12.44 -11.26 -8.70
N ALA A 324 -12.46 -10.52 -7.59
CA ALA A 324 -11.45 -9.50 -7.32
C ALA A 324 -10.04 -10.12 -7.21
N GLY A 325 -9.01 -9.28 -7.30
CA GLY A 325 -7.61 -9.69 -7.22
C GLY A 325 -6.96 -9.78 -8.61
N HIS A 326 -6.28 -10.89 -8.87
CA HIS A 326 -5.64 -11.16 -10.15
C HIS A 326 -6.58 -11.02 -11.34
N PRO A 327 -6.15 -10.35 -12.42
CA PRO A 327 -6.93 -10.26 -13.64
C PRO A 327 -7.02 -11.65 -14.26
N LEU A 328 -8.26 -12.13 -14.41
CA LEU A 328 -8.53 -13.38 -15.13
C LEU A 328 -8.42 -13.12 -16.63
N PRO A 329 -7.70 -13.98 -17.39
CA PRO A 329 -7.69 -13.90 -18.84
C PRO A 329 -9.12 -13.96 -19.38
N LEU A 330 -9.46 -13.06 -20.32
CA LEU A 330 -10.79 -13.03 -20.95
C LEU A 330 -11.19 -14.38 -21.59
N ALA A 331 -10.20 -15.19 -21.97
CA ALA A 331 -10.37 -16.52 -22.53
C ALA A 331 -10.70 -17.61 -21.48
N GLN A 332 -10.27 -17.46 -20.22
CA GLN A 332 -10.64 -18.35 -19.09
C GLN A 332 -12.03 -18.01 -18.56
N SER A 333 -12.99 -17.91 -19.48
CA SER A 333 -14.34 -17.41 -19.24
C SER A 333 -15.01 -18.05 -18.01
N THR A 334 -16.07 -17.41 -17.51
CA THR A 334 -16.98 -17.89 -16.45
C THR A 334 -17.44 -19.35 -16.53
N ARG A 335 -17.20 -20.06 -17.64
CA ARG A 335 -17.37 -21.51 -17.80
C ARG A 335 -16.40 -22.36 -16.95
N GLU A 336 -15.14 -21.94 -16.82
CA GLU A 336 -14.13 -22.66 -16.03
C GLU A 336 -14.37 -22.54 -14.52
N LEU A 337 -15.03 -21.46 -14.10
CA LEU A 337 -15.36 -21.18 -12.70
C LEU A 337 -16.77 -21.65 -12.31
N THR A 338 -17.27 -22.68 -12.99
CA THR A 338 -18.54 -23.33 -12.64
C THR A 338 -18.35 -24.33 -11.51
N ARG A 339 -19.38 -24.53 -10.67
CA ARG A 339 -19.37 -25.49 -9.56
C ARG A 339 -18.92 -26.87 -10.01
N THR A 340 -19.47 -27.36 -11.12
CA THR A 340 -19.14 -28.68 -11.67
C THR A 340 -17.68 -28.79 -12.09
N VAL A 341 -17.14 -27.77 -12.78
CA VAL A 341 -15.73 -27.76 -13.20
C VAL A 341 -14.81 -27.66 -11.99
N LEU A 342 -15.10 -26.79 -11.03
CA LEU A 342 -14.31 -26.63 -9.80
C LEU A 342 -14.31 -27.91 -8.95
N GLN A 343 -15.45 -28.62 -8.84
CA GLN A 343 -15.53 -29.91 -8.16
C GLN A 343 -14.69 -30.98 -8.86
N ARG A 344 -14.76 -31.06 -10.20
CA ARG A 344 -13.94 -31.99 -10.98
C ARG A 344 -12.46 -31.70 -10.80
N GLN A 345 -12.04 -30.44 -10.96
CA GLN A 345 -10.66 -30.00 -10.77
C GLN A 345 -10.16 -30.26 -9.35
N ALA A 346 -11.01 -30.08 -8.33
CA ALA A 346 -10.66 -30.40 -6.95
C ALA A 346 -10.35 -31.90 -6.80
N GLY A 347 -11.14 -32.77 -7.42
CA GLY A 347 -10.89 -34.22 -7.44
C GLY A 347 -9.59 -34.59 -8.16
N GLU A 348 -9.39 -34.06 -9.37
CA GLU A 348 -8.18 -34.29 -10.18
C GLU A 348 -6.91 -33.85 -9.43
N ARG A 349 -6.93 -32.65 -8.84
CA ARG A 349 -5.80 -32.10 -8.07
C ARG A 349 -5.53 -32.93 -6.81
N ARG A 350 -6.56 -33.34 -6.06
CA ARG A 350 -6.39 -34.20 -4.87
C ARG A 350 -5.74 -35.53 -5.23
N ALA A 351 -6.28 -36.21 -6.24
CA ALA A 351 -5.72 -37.48 -6.71
C ALA A 351 -4.25 -37.35 -7.11
N ARG A 352 -3.88 -36.23 -7.74
CA ARG A 352 -2.50 -35.96 -8.13
C ARG A 352 -1.58 -35.72 -6.93
N VAL A 353 -2.05 -34.97 -5.93
CA VAL A 353 -1.30 -34.75 -4.68
C VAL A 353 -1.14 -36.05 -3.89
N GLU A 354 -2.17 -36.88 -3.86
CA GLU A 354 -2.14 -38.21 -3.22
C GLU A 354 -1.12 -39.14 -3.89
N GLN A 355 -0.99 -39.09 -5.23
CA GLN A 355 0.07 -39.83 -5.93
C GLN A 355 1.47 -39.41 -5.48
N VAL A 356 1.72 -38.10 -5.37
CA VAL A 356 3.01 -37.57 -4.88
C VAL A 356 3.25 -37.96 -3.42
N HIS A 357 2.23 -37.85 -2.57
CA HIS A 357 2.31 -38.23 -1.17
C HIS A 357 2.63 -39.72 -1.01
N ALA A 358 1.90 -40.60 -1.70
CA ALA A 358 2.13 -42.05 -1.67
C ALA A 358 3.54 -42.43 -2.14
N GLU A 359 4.06 -41.72 -3.15
CA GLU A 359 5.42 -41.94 -3.63
C GLU A 359 6.48 -41.52 -2.62
N LEU A 360 6.28 -40.40 -1.92
CA LEU A 360 7.17 -39.98 -0.82
C LEU A 360 7.17 -41.01 0.32
N VAL A 361 5.99 -41.50 0.72
CA VAL A 361 5.84 -42.55 1.73
C VAL A 361 6.53 -43.85 1.28
N ARG A 362 6.34 -44.27 0.02
CA ARG A 362 7.00 -45.46 -0.56
C ARG A 362 8.52 -45.39 -0.47
N ARG A 363 9.10 -44.18 -0.56
CA ARG A 363 10.53 -43.92 -0.44
C ARG A 363 11.03 -43.75 1.00
N GLY A 364 10.17 -43.97 1.99
CA GLY A 364 10.51 -43.86 3.41
C GLY A 364 10.58 -42.43 3.92
N ALA A 365 10.09 -41.44 3.17
CA ALA A 365 9.86 -40.10 3.72
C ALA A 365 8.61 -40.10 4.62
N ALA A 366 8.57 -39.17 5.57
CA ALA A 366 7.39 -38.91 6.40
C ALA A 366 6.77 -37.56 6.00
N PRO A 367 6.07 -37.47 4.85
CA PRO A 367 5.34 -36.27 4.48
C PRO A 367 4.20 -35.98 5.48
N PRO A 368 3.76 -34.72 5.61
CA PRO A 368 2.61 -34.37 6.45
C PRO A 368 1.33 -35.05 5.95
N ASP A 369 0.43 -35.37 6.88
CA ASP A 369 -0.88 -35.95 6.57
C ASP A 369 -1.74 -34.98 5.75
N LEU A 370 -2.49 -35.50 4.79
CA LEU A 370 -3.42 -34.73 3.97
C LEU A 370 -4.78 -34.60 4.70
N PRO A 371 -5.43 -33.42 4.75
CA PRO A 371 -6.53 -33.13 5.65
C PRO A 371 -7.91 -33.22 4.99
N TRP A 372 -8.01 -33.79 3.78
CA TRP A 372 -9.24 -33.85 2.99
C TRP A 372 -9.77 -35.25 2.78
#